data_AF-A0A146MAG0-F1
#
_entry.id   AF-A0A146MAG0-F1
#
_cell.length_a   1.000
_cell.length_b   1.000
_cell.length_c   1.000
_cell.angle_alpha   90.00
_cell.angle_beta   90.00
_cell.angle_gamma   90.00
#
_symmetry.space_group_name_H-M   'P 1'
#
loop_
_entity.id
_entity.type
_entity.pdbx_description
1 polymer ?
#
loop_
_entity_poly.entity_id
_entity_poly.type
_entity_poly.pdbx_seq_one_letter_code
_entity_poly.pdbx_strand_id
1 'polypeptide(L)'
;RLRVDFLGGRANVRDEPRSGRSSTATEGEPFEHVRSLIDANGRLTLDDIFMKLPPHIEISRNSVANILSDKLGYTKVCARWVPRLLTEQHKQNRVEAASKFMELLESEGESL
;
A
#
# COMPACT_ATOMS: atom_id res chain seq x y z
N ARG A 1 39.10 -14.98 10.68
CA ARG A 1 38.36 -13.75 10.31
C ARG A 1 37.86 -13.04 11.55
N LEU A 2 36.86 -13.58 12.27
CA LEU A 2 36.32 -13.00 13.52
C LEU A 2 37.35 -12.55 14.57
N ARG A 3 38.38 -13.37 14.87
CA ARG A 3 39.43 -12.99 15.84
C ARG A 3 40.24 -11.76 15.41
N VAL A 4 40.51 -11.62 14.11
CA VAL A 4 41.24 -10.48 13.55
C VAL A 4 40.36 -9.24 13.56
N ASP A 5 39.09 -9.38 13.20
CA ASP A 5 38.12 -8.28 13.19
C ASP A 5 37.84 -7.76 14.61
N PHE A 6 37.75 -8.65 15.60
CA PHE A 6 37.58 -8.29 17.01
C PHE A 6 38.80 -7.56 17.58
N LEU A 7 40.01 -8.05 17.29
CA LEU A 7 41.26 -7.37 17.68
C LEU A 7 41.44 -6.03 16.95
N GLY A 8 40.85 -5.87 15.77
CA GLY A 8 40.78 -4.62 15.01
C GLY A 8 39.73 -3.62 15.53
N GLY A 9 39.05 -3.90 16.64
CA GLY A 9 38.10 -2.98 17.29
C GLY A 9 36.65 -3.12 16.82
N ARG A 10 36.32 -4.15 16.04
CA ARG A 10 34.92 -4.41 15.63
C ARG A 10 34.12 -4.96 16.81
N ALA A 11 33.33 -4.09 17.44
CA ALA A 11 32.45 -4.44 18.56
C ALA A 11 31.03 -4.89 18.12
N ASN A 12 30.67 -4.66 16.86
CA ASN A 12 29.36 -5.04 16.34
C ASN A 12 29.31 -6.53 15.98
N VAL A 13 28.42 -7.27 16.64
CA VAL A 13 28.21 -8.72 16.46
C VAL A 13 27.20 -9.01 15.35
N ARG A 14 26.51 -8.00 14.81
CA ARG A 14 25.54 -8.18 13.73
C ARG A 14 26.25 -8.47 12.42
N ASP A 15 25.60 -9.33 11.62
CA ASP A 15 26.01 -9.58 10.25
C ASP A 15 25.97 -8.29 9.42
N GLU A 16 26.96 -8.13 8.55
CA GLU A 16 26.93 -7.07 7.53
C GLU A 16 25.87 -7.38 6.47
N PRO A 17 25.37 -6.36 5.76
CA PRO A 17 24.51 -6.56 4.61
C PRO A 17 25.15 -7.58 3.66
N ARG A 18 24.48 -8.71 3.47
CA ARG A 18 24.93 -9.74 2.53
C ARG A 18 24.45 -9.36 1.14
N SER A 19 25.29 -9.56 0.13
CA SER A 19 24.85 -9.51 -1.27
C SER A 19 23.98 -10.75 -1.55
N GLY A 20 22.70 -10.68 -1.19
CA GLY A 20 21.71 -11.67 -1.57
C GLY A 20 21.43 -11.63 -3.08
N ARG A 21 20.68 -12.61 -3.60
CA ARG A 21 20.20 -12.57 -4.98
C ARG A 21 19.16 -11.47 -5.12
N SER A 22 19.44 -10.44 -5.92
CA SER A 22 18.46 -9.42 -6.27
C SER A 22 17.34 -10.06 -7.11
N SER A 23 16.09 -9.95 -6.66
CA SER A 23 14.94 -10.36 -7.46
C SER A 23 14.65 -9.30 -8.51
N THR A 24 15.40 -9.34 -9.62
CA THR A 24 15.17 -8.46 -10.77
C THR A 24 13.81 -8.72 -11.44
N ALA A 25 13.23 -9.91 -11.25
CA ALA A 25 11.92 -10.27 -11.77
C ALA A 25 10.76 -9.44 -11.18
N THR A 26 11.01 -8.73 -10.09
CA THR A 26 9.99 -7.98 -9.32
C THR A 26 10.11 -6.47 -9.55
N GLU A 27 11.06 -6.05 -10.38
CA GLU A 27 11.39 -4.66 -10.67
C GLU A 27 11.18 -4.39 -12.17
N GLY A 28 10.96 -3.11 -12.54
CA GLY A 28 10.72 -2.72 -13.93
C GLY A 28 9.28 -2.98 -14.39
N GLU A 29 9.11 -3.62 -15.55
CA GLU A 29 7.80 -3.77 -16.20
C GLU A 29 6.73 -4.48 -15.33
N PRO A 30 7.02 -5.58 -14.62
CA PRO A 30 6.02 -6.24 -13.77
C PRO A 30 5.56 -5.35 -12.62
N PHE A 31 6.47 -4.56 -12.05
CA PHE A 31 6.16 -3.62 -10.97
C PHE A 31 5.19 -2.54 -11.45
N GLU A 32 5.47 -1.90 -12.58
CA GLU A 32 4.62 -0.83 -13.12
C GLU A 32 3.23 -1.35 -13.54
N HIS A 33 3.15 -2.56 -14.09
CA HIS A 33 1.85 -3.16 -14.44
C HIS A 33 1.01 -3.46 -13.20
N VAL A 34 1.60 -4.08 -12.17
CA VAL A 34 0.88 -4.35 -10.90
C VAL A 34 0.42 -3.04 -10.26
N ARG A 35 1.27 -2.00 -10.27
CA ARG A 35 0.92 -0.67 -9.77
C ARG A 35 -0.26 -0.07 -10.52
N SER A 36 -0.20 -0.05 -11.85
CA SER A 36 -1.27 0.46 -12.72
C SER A 36 -2.61 -0.24 -12.51
N LEU A 37 -2.60 -1.58 -12.34
CA LEU A 37 -3.81 -2.35 -12.05
C LEU A 37 -4.46 -1.94 -10.73
N ILE A 38 -3.67 -1.70 -9.68
CA ILE A 38 -4.15 -1.24 -8.38
C ILE A 38 -4.64 0.21 -8.43
N ASP A 39 -3.91 1.10 -9.10
CA ASP A 39 -4.30 2.50 -9.26
C ASP A 39 -5.64 2.63 -10.00
N ALA A 40 -5.90 1.74 -10.97
CA ALA A 40 -7.20 1.65 -11.65
C ALA A 40 -8.30 1.05 -10.75
N ASN A 41 -7.98 0.02 -9.94
CA ASN A 41 -8.92 -0.58 -9.01
C ASN A 41 -8.24 -1.25 -7.81
N GLY A 42 -8.20 -0.56 -6.68
CA GLY A 42 -7.63 -1.09 -5.43
C GLY A 42 -8.40 -2.23 -4.76
N ARG A 43 -9.52 -2.69 -5.35
CA ARG A 43 -10.30 -3.84 -4.84
C ARG A 43 -9.98 -5.16 -5.53
N LEU A 44 -9.03 -5.19 -6.46
CA LEU A 44 -8.62 -6.42 -7.14
C LEU A 44 -8.05 -7.43 -6.13
N THR A 45 -8.39 -8.69 -6.33
CA THR A 45 -7.73 -9.78 -5.59
C THR A 45 -6.34 -10.03 -6.16
N LEU A 46 -5.50 -10.71 -5.39
CA LEU A 46 -4.18 -11.12 -5.86
C LEU A 46 -4.27 -11.99 -7.12
N ASP A 47 -5.29 -12.84 -7.21
CA ASP A 47 -5.53 -13.69 -8.38
C ASP A 47 -6.01 -12.88 -9.58
N ASP A 48 -6.87 -11.88 -9.38
CA ASP A 48 -7.27 -10.96 -10.46
C ASP A 48 -6.06 -10.24 -11.04
N ILE A 49 -5.14 -9.76 -10.19
CA ILE A 49 -3.94 -9.06 -10.63
C ILE A 49 -3.06 -10.03 -11.42
N PHE A 50 -2.81 -11.23 -10.88
CA PHE A 50 -1.99 -12.23 -11.55
C PHE A 50 -2.55 -12.63 -12.92
N MET A 51 -3.88 -12.80 -13.04
CA MET A 51 -4.54 -13.13 -14.31
C MET A 51 -4.60 -11.98 -15.31
N LYS A 52 -4.53 -10.73 -14.84
CA LYS A 52 -4.55 -9.53 -15.69
C LYS A 52 -3.17 -9.09 -16.16
N LEU A 53 -2.11 -9.73 -15.68
CA LEU A 53 -0.78 -9.46 -16.19
C LEU A 53 -0.66 -9.94 -17.63
N PRO A 54 0.05 -9.19 -18.49
CA PRO A 54 0.37 -9.63 -19.83
C PRO A 54 1.06 -11.01 -19.84
N PRO A 55 0.81 -11.86 -20.85
CA PRO A 55 1.33 -13.23 -20.89
C PRO A 55 2.86 -13.31 -20.98
N HIS A 56 3.53 -12.25 -21.44
CA HIS A 56 4.99 -12.16 -21.47
C HIS A 56 5.61 -11.82 -20.11
N ILE A 57 4.82 -11.38 -19.13
CA ILE A 57 5.28 -11.12 -17.76
C ILE A 57 5.25 -12.43 -16.98
N GLU A 58 6.36 -13.17 -17.05
CA GLU A 58 6.53 -14.45 -16.38
C GLU A 58 6.94 -14.28 -14.91
N ILE A 59 6.00 -13.86 -14.06
CA ILE A 59 6.21 -13.80 -12.61
C ILE A 59 5.26 -14.72 -11.87
N SER A 60 5.72 -15.23 -10.73
CA SER A 60 4.88 -16.09 -9.90
C SER A 60 3.80 -15.28 -9.17
N ARG A 61 2.73 -15.97 -8.77
CA ARG A 61 1.70 -15.44 -7.85
C ARG A 61 2.30 -14.83 -6.57
N ASN A 62 3.34 -15.47 -6.01
CA ASN A 62 4.05 -14.94 -4.84
C ASN A 62 4.87 -13.69 -5.16
N SER A 63 5.41 -13.59 -6.37
CA SER A 63 6.11 -12.39 -6.81
C SER A 63 5.16 -11.19 -6.85
N VAL A 64 3.93 -11.38 -7.32
CA VAL A 64 2.87 -10.35 -7.25
C VAL A 64 2.59 -9.96 -5.80
N ALA A 65 2.48 -10.95 -4.89
CA ALA A 65 2.31 -10.68 -3.45
C ALA A 65 3.43 -9.78 -2.91
N ASN A 66 4.68 -10.12 -3.23
CA ASN A 66 5.86 -9.36 -2.78
C ASN A 66 5.93 -7.96 -3.42
N ILE A 67 5.48 -7.79 -4.67
CA ILE A 67 5.34 -6.46 -5.28
C ILE A 67 4.38 -5.62 -4.45
N LEU A 68 3.21 -6.17 -4.12
CA LEU A 68 2.19 -5.46 -3.35
C LEU A 68 2.69 -5.08 -1.96
N SER A 69 3.23 -6.03 -1.19
CA SER A 69 3.64 -5.78 0.20
C SER A 69 4.98 -5.06 0.32
N ASP A 70 6.03 -5.61 -0.30
CA ASP A 70 7.41 -5.22 0.03
C ASP A 70 7.91 -4.07 -0.84
N LYS A 71 7.45 -4.01 -2.10
CA LYS A 71 7.87 -2.98 -3.06
C LYS A 71 6.94 -1.76 -3.05
N LEU A 72 5.63 -1.99 -3.06
CA LEU A 72 4.62 -0.93 -3.06
C LEU A 72 4.14 -0.54 -1.65
N GLY A 73 4.38 -1.36 -0.62
CA GLY A 73 3.99 -1.05 0.75
C GLY A 73 2.49 -1.21 1.02
N TYR A 74 1.74 -1.91 0.17
CA TYR A 74 0.32 -2.13 0.36
C TYR A 74 0.05 -3.21 1.41
N THR A 75 -1.00 -2.97 2.19
CA THR A 75 -1.56 -3.95 3.13
C THR A 75 -2.98 -4.33 2.72
N LYS A 76 -3.35 -5.60 2.87
CA LYS A 76 -4.73 -6.03 2.67
C LYS A 76 -5.63 -5.47 3.76
N VAL A 77 -6.66 -4.74 3.38
CA VAL A 77 -7.69 -4.21 4.29
C VAL A 77 -9.04 -4.84 3.97
N CYS A 78 -9.77 -5.26 5.01
CA CYS A 78 -11.13 -5.78 4.85
C CYS A 78 -12.10 -4.64 4.51
N ALA A 79 -13.06 -4.90 3.63
CA ALA A 79 -14.13 -3.96 3.34
C ALA A 79 -14.91 -3.64 4.64
N ARG A 80 -15.25 -2.36 4.84
CA ARG A 80 -16.09 -1.92 5.96
C ARG A 80 -17.55 -1.97 5.57
N TRP A 81 -18.41 -2.45 6.46
CA TRP A 81 -19.85 -2.44 6.24
C TRP A 81 -20.37 -1.00 6.29
N VAL A 82 -21.18 -0.62 5.28
CA VAL A 82 -21.81 0.69 5.19
C VAL A 82 -23.32 0.50 5.33
N PRO A 83 -24.00 1.15 6.30
CA PRO A 83 -25.39 0.84 6.63
C PRO A 83 -26.41 1.04 5.51
N ARG A 84 -26.16 1.99 4.60
CA ARG A 84 -27.06 2.29 3.48
C ARG A 84 -26.26 2.72 2.26
N LEU A 85 -26.76 2.34 1.08
CA LEU A 85 -26.30 2.91 -0.18
C LEU A 85 -26.92 4.30 -0.35
N LEU A 86 -26.10 5.34 -0.31
CA LEU A 86 -26.56 6.72 -0.44
C LEU A 86 -26.70 7.10 -1.91
N THR A 87 -27.81 7.76 -2.24
CA THR A 87 -27.99 8.46 -3.52
C THR A 87 -27.14 9.73 -3.53
N GLU A 88 -26.92 10.32 -4.71
CA GLU A 88 -26.22 11.61 -4.81
C GLU A 88 -26.92 12.71 -4.00
N GLN A 89 -28.26 12.76 -4.03
CA GLN A 89 -29.01 13.71 -3.21
C GLN A 89 -28.75 13.50 -1.71
N HIS A 90 -28.74 12.25 -1.23
CA HIS A 90 -28.43 11.99 0.18
C HIS A 90 -27.02 12.43 0.57
N LYS A 91 -26.04 12.29 -0.33
CA LYS A 91 -24.66 12.75 -0.09
C LYS A 91 -24.59 14.26 0.00
N GLN A 92 -25.23 14.96 -0.94
CA GLN A 92 -25.28 16.43 -0.97
C GLN A 92 -25.91 16.99 0.31
N ASN A 93 -27.09 16.48 0.69
CA ASN A 93 -27.77 16.92 1.92
C ASN A 93 -26.90 16.72 3.17
N ARG A 94 -26.12 15.62 3.23
CA ARG A 94 -25.20 15.35 4.35
C ARG A 94 -24.04 16.33 4.40
N VAL A 95 -23.44 16.67 3.24
CA VAL A 95 -22.35 17.65 3.17
C VAL A 95 -22.86 19.03 3.58
N GLU A 96 -24.03 19.44 3.09
CA GLU A 96 -24.64 20.72 3.45
C GLU A 96 -24.93 20.80 4.94
N ALA A 97 -25.56 19.77 5.52
CA ALA A 97 -25.83 19.73 6.95
C ALA A 97 -24.53 19.78 7.78
N ALA A 98 -23.52 19.00 7.41
CA ALA A 98 -22.23 18.99 8.10
C ALA A 98 -21.53 20.36 8.04
N SER A 99 -21.60 21.05 6.90
CA SER A 99 -21.00 22.37 6.72
C SER A 99 -21.67 23.41 7.63
N LYS A 100 -23.01 23.41 7.69
CA LYS A 100 -23.76 24.29 8.61
C LYS A 100 -23.41 24.04 10.08
N PHE A 101 -23.26 22.78 10.48
CA PHE A 101 -22.84 22.45 11.85
C PHE A 101 -21.42 22.91 12.15
N MET A 102 -20.52 22.86 11.16
CA MET A 102 -19.14 23.34 11.31
C MET A 102 -19.10 24.86 11.49
N GLU A 103 -19.83 25.62 10.66
CA GLU A 103 -19.96 27.09 10.78
C GLU A 103 -20.54 27.51 12.14
N LEU A 104 -21.55 26.77 12.63
CA LEU A 104 -22.14 27.04 13.94
C LEU A 104 -21.09 26.86 15.06
N LEU A 105 -20.31 25.77 15.02
CA LEU A 105 -19.28 25.52 16.02
C LEU A 105 -18.17 26.58 16.01
N GLU A 106 -17.78 27.05 14.83
CA GLU A 106 -16.77 28.10 14.68
C GLU A 106 -17.29 29.44 15.23
N SER A 107 -18.53 29.83 14.89
CA SER A 107 -19.13 31.08 15.38
C SER A 107 -19.47 31.06 16.88
N GLU A 108 -19.87 29.91 17.44
CA GLU A 108 -20.04 29.75 18.89
C GLU A 108 -18.70 29.78 19.62
N GLY A 109 -17.64 29.20 19.04
CA GLY A 109 -16.28 29.23 19.59
C GLY A 109 -15.64 30.62 19.58
N GLU A 110 -16.05 31.50 18.67
CA GLU A 110 -15.66 32.93 18.64
C GLU A 110 -16.44 33.79 19.64
N SER A 111 -17.53 33.26 20.20
CA SER A 111 -18.42 33.97 21.15
C SER A 111 -18.05 33.76 22.63
N LEU A 112 -17.03 32.95 22.92
CA LEU A 112 -16.47 32.67 24.26
C LEU A 112 -15.09 33.33 24.44
#